data_AF-A0A382WTE0-F1
#
_entry.id   AF-A0A382WTE0-F1
#
_cell.length_a   1.000
_cell.length_b   1.000
_cell.length_c   1.000
_cell.angle_alpha   90.00
_cell.angle_beta   90.00
_cell.angle_gamma   90.00
#
_symmetry.space_group_name_H-M   'P 1'
#
loop_
_entity.id
_entity.type
_entity.pdbx_description
1 polymer ?
#
loop_
_entity_poly.entity_id
_entity_poly.type
_entity_poly.pdbx_seq_one_letter_code
_entity_poly.pdbx_strand_id
1 'polypeptide(L)' 'MAKKSFLSKLRRDSSLVMDEEQRLKKELMDLRIKQSSGQLKEIHKIKETKRAIAQLKTVSNEKSEEKKT' A
#
# COMPACT_ATOMS: atom_id res chain seq x y z
N MET A 1 -1.20 -15.68 -8.83
CA MET A 1 -2.66 -15.47 -8.98
C MET A 1 -3.27 -14.62 -7.85
N ALA A 2 -2.84 -14.71 -6.59
CA ALA A 2 -3.46 -13.98 -5.46
C ALA A 2 -3.42 -12.43 -5.53
N LYS A 3 -2.35 -11.81 -6.05
CA LYS A 3 -2.18 -10.34 -6.09
C LYS A 3 -3.17 -9.61 -7.02
N LYS A 4 -3.69 -10.25 -8.08
CA LYS A 4 -4.72 -9.65 -8.96
C LYS A 4 -6.06 -9.44 -8.23
N SER A 5 -6.41 -10.32 -7.30
CA SER A 5 -7.67 -10.23 -6.54
C SER A 5 -7.69 -9.04 -5.57
N PHE A 6 -6.53 -8.65 -5.05
CA PHE A 6 -6.40 -7.54 -4.10
C PHE A 6 -6.66 -6.19 -4.79
N LEU A 7 -6.07 -5.97 -5.97
CA LEU A 7 -6.30 -4.77 -6.76
C LEU A 7 -7.75 -4.62 -7.22
N SER A 8 -8.42 -5.73 -7.57
CA SER A 8 -9.84 -5.69 -7.92
C SER A 8 -10.74 -5.37 -6.72
N LYS A 9 -10.39 -5.82 -5.51
CA LYS A 9 -11.14 -5.46 -4.29
C LYS A 9 -10.95 -3.99 -3.97
N LEU A 10 -9.72 -3.50 -4.04
CA LEU A 10 -9.38 -2.12 -3.73
C LEU A 10 -10.03 -1.10 -4.68
N ARG A 11 -10.25 -1.49 -5.94
CA ARG A 11 -11.02 -0.68 -6.88
C ARG A 11 -12.49 -0.56 -6.50
N ARG A 12 -13.11 -1.56 -5.85
CA ARG A 12 -14.52 -1.48 -5.42
C ARG A 12 -14.69 -0.58 -4.20
N ASP A 13 -13.81 -0.70 -3.21
CA ASP A 13 -14.00 -0.02 -1.92
C ASP A 13 -13.11 1.22 -1.79
N SER A 14 -13.62 2.39 -2.20
CA SER A 14 -12.84 3.63 -2.23
C SER A 14 -12.51 4.22 -0.86
N SER A 15 -13.40 4.05 0.13
CA SER A 15 -13.20 4.56 1.50
C SER A 15 -12.07 3.82 2.22
N LEU A 16 -11.93 2.51 1.97
CA LEU A 16 -10.89 1.67 2.58
C LEU A 16 -9.48 2.02 2.10
N VAL A 17 -9.34 2.67 0.93
CA VAL A 17 -8.04 3.01 0.33
C VAL A 17 -7.22 3.95 1.24
N MET A 18 -7.87 4.95 1.85
CA MET A 18 -7.19 5.98 2.64
C MET A 18 -6.71 5.42 3.98
N ASP A 19 -7.56 4.66 4.67
CA ASP A 19 -7.21 4.03 5.95
C ASP A 19 -6.10 2.98 5.78
N GLU A 20 -6.18 2.18 4.72
CA GLU A 20 -5.17 1.17 4.41
C GLU A 20 -3.82 1.80 4.04
N GLU A 21 -3.82 2.93 3.31
CA GLU A 21 -2.59 3.68 3.00
C GLU A 21 -1.91 4.18 4.29
N GLN A 22 -2.68 4.73 5.23
CA GLN A 22 -2.14 5.22 6.48
C GLN A 22 -1.59 4.10 7.35
N ARG A 23 -2.27 2.94 7.36
CA ARG A 23 -1.78 1.73 8.02
C ARG A 23 -0.45 1.24 7.44
N LEU A 24 -0.35 1.14 6.11
CA LEU A 24 0.88 0.69 5.44
C LEU A 24 2.03 1.69 5.61
N LYS A 25 1.75 2.99 5.73
CA LYS A 25 2.77 4.00 6.08
C LYS A 25 3.33 3.79 7.48
N LYS A 26 2.48 3.49 8.47
CA LYS A 26 2.93 3.14 9.83
C LYS A 26 3.77 1.86 9.83
N GLU A 27 3.31 0.83 9.13
CA GLU A 27 4.05 -0.42 9.00
C GLU A 27 5.42 -0.21 8.32
N LEU A 28 5.49 0.62 7.28
CA LEU A 28 6.75 0.98 6.63
C LEU A 28 7.71 1.70 7.59
N MET A 29 7.19 2.57 8.46
CA MET A 29 7.98 3.26 9.48
C MET A 29 8.54 2.27 10.50
N ASP A 30 7.73 1.35 11.00
CA ASP A 30 8.17 0.31 11.93
C ASP A 30 9.23 -0.60 11.30
N LEU A 31 9.03 -0.99 10.03
CA LEU A 31 10.01 -1.78 9.28
C LEU A 31 11.34 -1.03 9.11
N ARG A 32 11.31 0.27 8.88
CA ARG A 32 12.54 1.10 8.78
C ARG A 32 13.26 1.21 10.13
N ILE A 33 12.54 1.35 11.24
CA ILE A 33 13.12 1.37 12.60
C ILE A 33 13.76 0.00 12.92
N LYS A 34 13.09 -1.09 12.57
CA LYS A 34 13.63 -2.46 12.70
C LYS A 34 14.84 -2.68 11.80
N GLN A 35 14.85 -2.08 10.60
CA GLN A 35 15.98 -2.15 9.68
C GLN A 35 17.19 -1.38 10.24
N SER A 36 16.98 -0.16 10.76
CA SER A 36 18.06 0.67 11.32
C SER A 36 18.66 0.07 12.59
N SER A 37 17.87 -0.66 13.38
CA SER A 37 18.37 -1.42 14.55
C SER A 37 19.06 -2.73 14.19
N GLY A 38 19.11 -3.11 12.90
CA GLY A 38 19.75 -4.34 12.43
C GLY A 38 18.99 -5.63 12.78
N GLN A 39 17.77 -5.53 13.32
CA GLN A 39 16.97 -6.67 13.77
C GLN A 39 16.00 -7.20 12.70
N LEU A 40 15.92 -6.55 11.53
CA LEU A 40 14.96 -6.92 10.49
C LEU A 40 15.43 -8.13 9.68
N LYS A 41 14.80 -9.29 9.93
CA LYS A 41 15.03 -10.53 9.17
C LYS A 41 14.33 -10.54 7.80
N GLU A 42 13.26 -9.76 7.63
CA GLU A 42 12.40 -9.79 6.44
C GLU A 42 12.52 -8.52 5.59
N ILE A 43 13.68 -8.27 5.00
CA ILE A 43 13.96 -7.06 4.20
C ILE A 43 13.01 -6.91 3.01
N HIS A 44 12.56 -8.03 2.43
CA HIS A 44 11.63 -8.03 1.30
C HIS A 44 10.28 -7.34 1.63
N LYS A 45 9.85 -7.37 2.90
CA LYS A 45 8.60 -6.71 3.33
C LYS A 45 8.61 -5.22 3.05
N ILE A 46 9.75 -4.54 3.22
CA ILE A 46 9.88 -3.10 2.89
C ILE A 46 9.52 -2.85 1.42
N LYS A 47 10.00 -3.71 0.51
CA LYS A 47 9.74 -3.60 -0.93
C LYS A 47 8.27 -3.89 -1.23
N GLU A 48 7.67 -4.87 -0.57
CA GLU A 48 6.25 -5.20 -0.73
C GLU A 48 5.32 -4.11 -0.20
N THR A 49 5.57 -3.57 0.99
CA THR A 49 4.80 -2.47 1.58
C THR A 49 4.89 -1.21 0.71
N LYS A 50 6.08 -0.87 0.18
CA LYS A 50 6.23 0.24 -0.79
C LYS A 50 5.40 0.03 -2.05
N ARG A 51 5.38 -1.20 -2.58
CA ARG A 51 4.59 -1.54 -3.77
C ARG A 51 3.09 -1.43 -3.51
N ALA A 52 2.63 -1.88 -2.34
CA ALA A 52 1.23 -1.77 -1.93
C ALA A 52 0.79 -0.31 -1.83
N ILE A 53 1.61 0.56 -1.22
CA ILE A 53 1.34 2.01 -1.16
C ILE A 53 1.25 2.63 -2.56
N ALA A 54 2.19 2.29 -3.46
CA ALA A 54 2.15 2.80 -4.83
C ALA A 54 0.86 2.38 -5.56
N GLN A 55 0.45 1.13 -5.40
CA GLN A 55 -0.79 0.61 -6.00
C GLN A 55 -2.04 1.32 -5.46
N LEU A 56 -2.11 1.58 -4.16
CA LEU A 56 -3.18 2.35 -3.53
C LEU A 56 -3.28 3.76 -4.13
N LYS A 57 -2.14 4.44 -4.26
CA LYS A 57 -2.08 5.77 -4.87
C LYS A 57 -2.52 5.76 -6.33
N THR A 58 -2.11 4.77 -7.11
CA THR A 58 -2.54 4.62 -8.51
C THR A 58 -4.05 4.48 -8.60
N VAL A 59 -4.66 3.59 -7.81
CA VAL A 59 -6.13 3.40 -7.79
C VAL A 59 -6.86 4.67 -7.35
N SER A 60 -6.33 5.39 -6.36
CA SER A 60 -6.90 6.68 -5.95
C SER A 60 -6.85 7.72 -7.07
N ASN A 61 -5.75 7.75 -7.83
CA ASN A 61 -5.58 8.67 -8.94
C ASN A 61 -6.48 8.32 -10.13
N GLU A 62 -6.61 7.03 -10.46
CA GLU A 62 -7.57 6.54 -11.47
C GLU A 62 -9.00 7.03 -11.14
N LYS A 63 -9.45 6.88 -9.89
CA LYS A 63 -10.77 7.35 -9.44
C LYS A 63 -10.93 8.86 -9.45
N SER A 64 -9.88 9.62 -9.16
CA SER A 64 -9.97 11.09 -9.21
C SER A 64 -10.06 11.61 -10.64
N GLU A 65 -9.42 10.93 -11.59
CA GLU A 65 -9.51 11.27 -13.01
C GLU A 65 -10.86 10.86 -13.62
N GLU A 66 -11.41 9.69 -13.24
CA GLU A 66 -12.77 9.28 -13.63
C GLU A 66 -13.86 10.26 -13.16
N LYS A 67 -13.67 10.95 -12.03
CA LYS A 67 -14.62 11.95 -11.52
C LYS A 67 -14.51 13.33 -12.19
N LYS A 68 -13.46 13.61 -12.95
CA LYS A 68 -13.23 14.91 -13.60
C LYS A 68 -13.80 14.97 -15.03
N THR A 69 -14.07 13.83 -15.64
CA THR A 69 -14.78 13.67 -16.92
C THR A 69 -16.28 13.53 -16.71
#